data_AF-A0A1Q2CU72-F1
#
_entry.id   AF-A0A1Q2CU72-F1
#
_cell.length_a   1.000
_cell.length_b   1.000
_cell.length_c   1.000
_cell.angle_alpha   90.00
_cell.angle_beta   90.00
_cell.angle_gamma   90.00
#
_symmetry.space_group_name_H-M   'P 1'
#
loop_
_entity.id
_entity.type
_entity.pdbx_description
1 polymer ?
#
loop_
_entity_poly.entity_id
_entity_poly.type
_entity_poly.pdbx_seq_one_letter_code
_entity_poly.pdbx_strand_id
1 'polypeptide(L)' 'MTALNRDERLPDRMRDYRIEAELRESPDLHKLARLFIGMARARAEQDRSNPAPDRMPPDSGACRSAGVELEQQEAKD' A
#
# COMPACT_ATOMS: atom_id res chain seq x y z
N MET A 1 0.49 -1.56 -36.85
CA MET A 1 -0.70 -1.64 -35.98
C MET A 1 -0.27 -2.32 -34.70
N THR A 2 0.10 -1.56 -33.67
CA THR A 2 0.55 -2.09 -32.38
C THR A 2 -0.65 -2.58 -31.58
N ALA A 3 -0.73 -3.88 -31.34
CA ALA A 3 -1.77 -4.48 -30.51
C ALA A 3 -1.66 -3.93 -29.09
N LEU A 4 -2.61 -3.08 -28.69
CA LEU A 4 -2.74 -2.62 -27.32
C LEU A 4 -2.98 -3.85 -26.44
N ASN A 5 -2.16 -3.99 -25.40
CA ASN A 5 -2.22 -5.04 -24.40
C ASN A 5 -3.59 -4.98 -23.69
N ARG A 6 -4.60 -5.65 -24.26
CA ARG A 6 -5.96 -5.74 -23.71
C ARG A 6 -5.98 -6.85 -22.68
N ASP A 7 -6.13 -6.49 -21.40
CA ASP A 7 -6.34 -7.48 -20.35
C ASP A 7 -7.76 -8.05 -20.44
N GLU A 8 -7.88 -9.25 -20.99
CA GLU A 8 -9.17 -9.94 -21.19
C GLU A 8 -9.89 -10.26 -19.88
N ARG A 9 -9.19 -10.21 -18.74
CA ARG A 9 -9.77 -10.44 -17.41
C ARG A 9 -10.61 -9.26 -16.94
N LEU A 10 -10.45 -8.08 -17.55
CA LEU A 10 -11.24 -6.90 -17.24
C LEU A 10 -12.56 -6.89 -18.01
N PRO A 11 -13.66 -6.38 -17.43
CA PRO A 11 -14.93 -6.20 -18.15
C PRO A 11 -14.75 -5.36 -19.41
N ASP A 12 -15.49 -5.63 -20.48
CA ASP A 12 -15.35 -4.95 -21.80
C ASP A 12 -15.28 -3.43 -21.68
N ARG A 13 -16.18 -2.84 -20.89
CA ARG A 13 -16.24 -1.39 -20.63
C ARG A 13 -14.97 -0.81 -19.99
N MET A 14 -14.15 -1.63 -19.33
CA MET A 14 -12.93 -1.21 -18.65
C MET A 14 -11.66 -1.40 -19.47
N ARG A 15 -11.72 -2.19 -20.56
CA ARG A 15 -10.54 -2.50 -21.39
C ARG A 15 -10.02 -1.30 -22.17
N ASP A 16 -10.83 -0.25 -22.31
CA ASP A 16 -10.45 0.98 -22.99
C ASP A 16 -10.02 2.09 -21.99
N TYR A 17 -10.15 1.90 -20.68
CA TYR A 17 -9.64 2.86 -19.69
C TYR A 17 -8.15 2.67 -19.45
N ARG A 18 -7.42 3.79 -19.46
CA ARG A 18 -6.00 3.84 -19.12
C ARG A 18 -5.84 4.50 -17.75
N ILE A 19 -5.23 3.79 -16.80
CA ILE A 19 -4.89 4.35 -15.49
C ILE A 19 -3.54 5.04 -15.63
N GLU A 20 -3.54 6.36 -15.44
CA GLU A 20 -2.33 7.19 -15.43
C GLU A 20 -2.15 7.80 -14.04
N ALA A 21 -0.89 7.87 -13.59
CA ALA A 21 -0.54 8.56 -12.36
C ALA A 21 -0.13 10.00 -12.69
N GLU A 22 -0.89 10.97 -12.19
CA GLU A 22 -0.53 12.37 -12.30
C GLU A 22 0.31 12.80 -11.09
N LEU A 23 1.41 13.51 -11.36
CA LEU A 23 2.20 14.13 -10.30
C LEU A 23 1.42 15.31 -9.72
N ARG A 24 1.27 15.33 -8.39
CA ARG A 24 0.58 16.40 -7.68
C ARG A 24 1.57 17.09 -6.75
N GLU A 25 1.52 18.41 -6.72
CA GLU A 25 2.36 19.24 -5.85
C GLU A 25 2.12 18.93 -4.37
N SER A 26 0.84 18.74 -3.98
CA SER A 26 0.46 18.24 -2.66
C SER A 26 -0.39 16.95 -2.79
N PRO A 27 0.21 15.76 -2.57
CA PRO A 27 -0.56 14.53 -2.54
C PRO A 27 -1.40 14.43 -1.26
N ASP A 28 -2.56 13.79 -1.36
CA ASP A 28 -3.43 13.52 -0.22
C ASP A 28 -2.87 12.33 0.59
N LEU A 29 -2.19 12.65 1.70
CA LEU A 29 -1.54 11.65 2.55
C LEU A 29 -2.50 10.61 3.12
N HIS A 30 -3.75 11.01 3.39
CA HIS A 30 -4.75 10.09 3.92
C HIS A 30 -5.17 9.06 2.89
N LYS A 31 -5.36 9.48 1.63
CA LYS A 31 -5.62 8.56 0.51
C LYS A 31 -4.45 7.62 0.27
N LEU A 32 -3.22 8.13 0.33
CA LEU A 32 -2.02 7.31 0.20
C LEU A 32 -1.92 6.28 1.33
N ALA A 33 -2.08 6.70 2.58
CA ALA A 33 -2.06 5.79 3.73
C ALA A 33 -3.08 4.66 3.58
N ARG A 34 -4.32 4.97 3.20
CA ARG A 34 -5.37 3.98 2.92
C ARG A 34 -4.96 2.98 1.84
N LEU A 35 -4.40 3.46 0.73
CA LEU A 35 -3.93 2.61 -0.37
C LEU A 35 -2.82 1.65 0.10
N PHE A 36 -1.79 2.17 0.77
CA PHE A 36 -0.66 1.38 1.24
C PHE A 36 -1.05 0.33 2.28
N ILE A 37 -1.94 0.66 3.21
CA ILE A 37 -2.48 -0.30 4.18
C ILE A 37 -3.23 -1.43 3.46
N GLY A 38 -4.08 -1.09 2.47
CA GLY A 38 -4.78 -2.09 1.66
C GLY A 38 -3.83 -3.02 0.92
N MET A 39 -2.77 -2.48 0.32
CA MET A 39 -1.74 -3.28 -0.37
C MET A 39 -0.96 -4.18 0.59
N ALA A 40 -0.58 -3.68 1.76
CA ALA A 40 0.13 -4.48 2.77
C ALA A 40 -0.74 -5.66 3.24
N ARG A 41 -2.03 -5.41 3.48
CA ARG A 41 -2.99 -6.45 3.86
C ARG A 41 -3.17 -7.50 2.76
N ALA A 42 -3.35 -7.09 1.51
CA ALA A 42 -3.49 -8.02 0.38
C ALA A 42 -2.27 -8.93 0.24
N ARG A 43 -1.05 -8.40 0.43
CA ARG A 43 0.18 -9.20 0.45
C ARG A 43 0.21 -10.19 1.60
N ALA A 44 -0.13 -9.75 2.81
CA ALA A 44 -0.18 -10.63 3.98
C ALA A 44 -1.22 -11.76 3.83
N GLU A 45 -2.37 -11.49 3.20
CA GLU A 45 -3.37 -12.51 2.87
C GLU A 45 -2.87 -13.48 1.80
N GLN A 46 -2.18 -12.98 0.77
CA GLN A 46 -1.57 -13.81 -0.27
C GLN A 46 -0.49 -14.75 0.31
N ASP A 47 0.38 -14.24 1.18
CA ASP A 47 1.42 -15.02 1.85
C ASP A 47 0.84 -16.15 2.72
N ARG A 48 -0.33 -15.93 3.33
CA ARG A 48 -1.06 -16.97 4.07
C ARG A 48 -1.67 -18.02 3.13
N SER A 49 -2.17 -17.60 1.96
CA SER A 49 -2.83 -18.49 1.00
C SER A 49 -1.88 -19.35 0.17
N ASN A 50 -0.64 -18.90 -0.02
CA ASN A 50 0.41 -19.61 -0.73
C ASN A 50 1.69 -19.59 0.10
N PRO A 51 1.79 -20.41 1.16
CA PRO A 51 3.02 -20.52 1.93
C PRO A 51 4.11 -21.05 1.00
N ALA A 52 4.99 -20.16 0.54
CA ALA A 52 6.17 -20.57 -0.21
C ALA A 52 6.95 -21.58 0.64
N PRO A 53 7.36 -22.73 0.09
CA PRO A 53 7.95 -23.82 0.87
C PRO A 53 9.29 -23.47 1.54
N ASP A 54 9.86 -22.31 1.26
CA ASP A 54 11.20 -21.90 1.71
C ASP A 54 11.26 -20.47 2.31
N ARG A 55 10.13 -19.88 2.71
CA ARG A 55 10.17 -18.64 3.49
C ARG A 55 10.30 -18.99 4.97
N MET A 56 11.50 -18.80 5.53
CA MET A 56 11.67 -18.71 6.98
C MET A 56 10.66 -17.68 7.52
N PRO A 57 9.94 -17.98 8.62
CA PRO A 57 8.97 -17.07 9.19
C PRO A 57 9.67 -15.75 9.56
N PRO A 58 9.06 -14.58 9.29
CA PRO A 58 9.57 -13.35 9.84
C PRO A 58 9.51 -13.49 11.36
N ASP A 59 10.68 -13.36 12.00
CA ASP A 59 10.80 -13.18 13.43
C ASP A 59 9.72 -12.18 13.86
N SER A 60 8.87 -12.62 14.77
CA SER A 60 7.73 -11.87 15.29
C SER A 60 8.25 -10.78 16.23
N GLY A 61 9.05 -9.86 15.68
CA GLY A 61 9.56 -8.67 16.33
C GLY A 61 8.51 -7.59 16.31
N ALA A 62 7.52 -7.74 17.19
CA ALA A 62 6.72 -6.70 17.83
C ALA A 62 6.47 -5.40 17.04
N CYS A 63 5.19 -5.14 16.77
CA CYS A 63 4.61 -3.80 16.85
C CYS A 63 4.96 -3.18 18.21
N ARG A 64 6.16 -2.64 18.37
CA ARG A 64 6.47 -1.75 19.48
C ARG A 64 5.94 -0.38 19.08
N SER A 65 4.79 -0.06 19.66
CA SER A 65 4.32 1.31 19.86
C SER A 65 5.50 2.14 20.39
N ALA A 66 6.22 2.81 19.50
CA ALA A 66 7.12 3.87 19.92
C ALA A 66 6.21 5.01 20.38
N GLY A 67 5.98 5.07 21.69
CA GLY A 67 5.33 6.20 22.33
C GLY A 67 6.08 7.46 21.93
N VAL A 68 5.41 8.32 21.17
CA VAL A 68 5.82 9.71 21.01
C VAL A 68 5.35 10.43 22.26
N GLU A 69 6.14 10.38 23.33
CA GLU A 69 6.06 11.41 24.38
C GLU A 69 6.63 12.69 23.78
N LEU A 70 5.74 13.47 23.15
CA LEU A 70 5.99 14.86 22.82
C LEU A 70 5.67 15.69 24.07
N GLU A 71 6.52 15.62 25.09
CA GLU A 71 6.38 16.51 26.23
C GLU A 71 6.75 17.93 25.81
N GLN A 72 5.81 18.83 26.07
CA GLN A 72 5.69 20.15 25.48
C GLN A 72 6.73 21.09 26.07
N GLN A 73 7.48 21.76 25.19
CA GLN A 73 8.27 22.94 25.52
C GLN A 73 7.31 24.12 25.69
N GLU A 74 6.90 24.41 26.93
CA GLU A 74 6.28 25.69 27.27
C GLU A 74 7.36 26.64 27.77
N ALA A 75 7.63 27.66 26.96
CA ALA A 75 8.36 28.84 27.35
C ALA A 75 7.41 29.80 28.08
N LYS A 76 7.76 30.16 29.32
CA LYS A 76 7.39 31.39 30.08
C LYS A 76 7.95 31.20 31.51
N ASP A 77 8.64 32.13 32.16
CA ASP A 77 8.79 33.59 32.06
C ASP A 77 10.26 33.95 32.41
#